data_AF-A0A353Z2R5-F1
#
_entry.id   AF-A0A353Z2R5-F1
#
_cell.length_a   1.000
_cell.length_b   1.000
_cell.length_c   1.000
_cell.angle_alpha   90.00
_cell.angle_beta   90.00
_cell.angle_gamma   90.00
#
_symmetry.space_group_name_H-M   'P 1'
#
loop_
_entity.id
_entity.type
_entity.pdbx_description
1 polymer ?
#
loop_
_entity_poly.entity_id
_entity_poly.type
_entity_poly.pdbx_seq_one_letter_code
_entity_poly.pdbx_strand_id
1 'polypeptide(L)' 'MHAEYAAFNYELYNPLGESNREWVPFLFVGAGYSQPIGGNAWLNAQVLFDVLQSSKSPYNDWEPFYSIGVGVGF' A
#
# COMPACT_ATOMS: atom_id res chain seq x y z
N MET A 1 -14.44 -4.28 -6.30
CA MET A 1 -13.93 -3.78 -5.01
C MET A 1 -12.82 -4.72 -4.56
N HIS A 2 -11.69 -4.18 -4.11
CA HIS A 2 -10.51 -4.94 -3.68
C HIS A 2 -10.14 -4.45 -2.27
N ALA A 3 -9.91 -5.37 -1.34
CA ALA A 3 -9.47 -5.06 0.01
C ALA A 3 -8.21 -5.89 0.27
N GLU A 4 -7.14 -5.21 0.67
CA GLU A 4 -5.84 -5.81 0.95
C GLU A 4 -5.44 -5.46 2.38
N TYR A 5 -5.07 -6.48 3.15
CA TYR A 5 -4.48 -6.30 4.47
C TYR A 5 -2.96 -6.42 4.35
N ALA A 6 -2.24 -5.42 4.84
CA ALA A 6 -0.79 -5.41 4.84
C ALA A 6 -0.25 -4.92 6.20
N ALA A 7 0.91 -5.42 6.59
CA ALA A 7 1.62 -4.90 7.75
C ALA A 7 3.03 -4.53 7.31
N PHE A 8 3.40 -3.27 7.51
CA PHE A 8 4.72 -2.76 7.14
C PHE A 8 5.54 -2.49 8.40
N ASN A 9 6.81 -2.87 8.37
CA ASN A 9 7.75 -2.57 9.43
C ASN A 9 8.43 -1.24 9.10
N TYR A 10 8.00 -0.17 9.76
CA TYR A 10 8.58 1.17 9.56
C TYR A 10 9.63 1.46 10.61
N GLU A 11 10.73 2.08 10.18
CA GLU A 11 11.74 2.63 11.07
C GLU A 11 11.41 4.10 11.33
N LEU A 12 10.84 4.37 12.51
CA LEU A 12 10.45 5.72 12.91
C LEU A 12 11.63 6.39 13.60
N TYR A 13 11.98 7.59 13.11
CA TYR A 13 13.00 8.43 13.73
C TYR A 13 12.35 9.39 14.71
N ASN A 14 12.70 9.27 15.99
CA ASN A 14 12.36 10.28 16.98
C ASN A 14 13.20 11.55 16.74
N PRO A 15 12.72 12.74 17.14
CA PRO A 15 13.47 14.00 17.04
C PRO A 15 14.79 14.01 17.84
N LEU A 16 15.03 12.99 18.67
CA LEU A 16 16.27 12.75 19.40
C LEU A 16 17.28 11.86 18.63
N GLY A 17 16.97 11.44 17.41
CA GLY A 17 17.85 10.61 16.57
C GLY A 17 17.80 9.11 16.87
N GLU A 18 16.91 8.67 17.77
CA GLU A 18 16.67 7.24 18.02
C GLU A 18 15.74 6.66 16.96
N SER A 19 16.17 5.57 16.34
CA SER A 19 15.38 4.77 15.40
C SER A 19 14.66 3.65 16.16
N ASN A 20 13.33 3.66 16.16
CA ASN A 20 12.54 2.54 16.67
C ASN A 20 11.80 1.86 15.50
N ARG A 21 11.87 0.53 15.43
CA ARG A 21 11.10 -0.24 14.45
C ARG A 21 9.75 -0.59 15.04
N GLU A 22 8.70 -0.09 14.41
CA GLU A 22 7.33 -0.37 14.80
C GLU A 22 6.59 -1.04 13.65
N TRP A 23 5.88 -2.12 13.98
CA TRP A 23 4.98 -2.79 13.05
C TRP A 23 3.70 -1.99 12.97
N VAL A 24 3.48 -1.34 11.83
CA VAL A 24 2.27 -0.56 11.59
C VAL A 24 1.36 -1.41 10.70
N PRO A 25 0.18 -1.83 11.21
CA PRO A 25 -0.82 -2.48 10.39
C PRO A 25 -1.50 -1.46 9.49
N PHE A 26 -1.68 -1.79 8.22
CA PHE A 26 -2.40 -1.00 7.23
C PHE A 26 -3.55 -1.81 6.66
N LEU A 27 -4.71 -1.18 6.52
CA LEU A 27 -5.85 -1.79 5.84
C LEU A 27 -6.17 -0.96 4.61
N PHE A 28 -5.72 -1.45 3.48
CA PHE A 28 -5.93 -0.80 2.20
C PHE A 28 -7.25 -1.26 1.59
N VAL A 29 -8.18 -0.34 1.46
CA VAL A 29 -9.44 -0.58 0.77
C VAL A 29 -9.45 0.26 -0.50
N GLY A 30 -9.74 -0.38 -1.63
CA GLY A 30 -9.62 0.28 -2.90
C GLY A 30 -10.26 -0.43 -4.07
N ALA A 31 -9.94 0.06 -5.25
CA ALA A 31 -10.36 -0.53 -6.50
C ALA A 31 -9.17 -0.56 -7.45
N GLY A 32 -9.00 -1.69 -8.11
CA GLY A 32 -8.01 -1.87 -9.16
C GLY A 32 -8.66 -2.31 -10.46
N TYR A 33 -8.00 -1.97 -11.55
CA TYR A 33 -8.30 -2.43 -12.90
C TYR A 33 -7.12 -3.24 -13.41
N SER A 34 -7.41 -4.44 -13.92
CA SER A 34 -6.41 -5.29 -14.54
C SER A 34 -6.73 -5.42 -16.01
N GLN A 35 -5.81 -4.98 -16.87
CA GLN A 35 -5.95 -5.05 -18.32
C GLN A 35 -4.93 -6.03 -18.89
N PRO A 36 -5.35 -7.06 -19.63
CA PRO A 36 -4.41 -7.87 -20.41
C PRO A 36 -3.79 -7.00 -21.51
N ILE A 37 -2.47 -6.98 -21.60
CA ILE A 37 -1.72 -6.20 -22.62
C ILE A 37 -1.19 -7.05 -23.76
N GLY A 38 -1.32 -8.37 -23.67
CA GLY A 38 -0.97 -9.30 -24.75
C GLY A 38 -0.24 -10.53 -24.24
N GLY A 39 -0.49 -11.66 -24.90
CA GLY A 39 0.04 -12.97 -24.49
C GLY A 39 -0.33 -13.28 -23.04
N ASN A 40 0.70 -13.58 -22.24
CA ASN A 40 0.58 -14.00 -20.84
C ASN A 40 0.80 -12.82 -19.87
N ALA A 41 0.75 -11.57 -20.35
CA ALA A 41 1.08 -10.38 -19.59
C ALA A 41 -0.17 -9.55 -19.24
N TRP A 42 -0.15 -8.99 -18.02
CA TRP A 42 -1.26 -8.28 -17.40
C TRP A 42 -0.71 -6.98 -16.82
N LEU A 43 -1.33 -5.86 -17.16
CA LEU A 43 -1.16 -4.62 -16.41
C LEU A 43 -2.19 -4.56 -15.30
N ASN A 44 -1.76 -4.12 -14.14
CA ASN A 44 -2.61 -3.92 -12.99
C ASN A 44 -2.41 -2.49 -12.48
N ALA A 45 -3.49 -1.74 -12.31
CA ALA A 45 -3.47 -0.40 -11.76
C ALA A 45 -4.50 -0.34 -10.64
N GLN A 46 -4.08 0.06 -9.45
CA GLN A 46 -4.90 0.05 -8.24
C GLN A 46 -4.81 1.37 -7.52
N VAL A 47 -5.95 1.84 -7.04
CA VAL A 47 -6.04 2.96 -6.10
C VAL A 47 -6.52 2.38 -4.78
N LEU A 48 -5.73 2.60 -3.74
CA LEU A 48 -5.88 2.04 -2.40
C LEU A 48 -5.96 3.21 -1.41
N PHE A 49 -6.86 3.13 -0.45
CA PHE A 49 -6.97 4.08 0.65
C PHE A 49 -6.72 3.34 1.95
N ASP A 50 -5.84 3.86 2.79
CA ASP A 50 -5.69 3.35 4.15
C ASP A 50 -6.87 3.82 5.01
N VAL A 51 -7.72 2.87 5.40
CA VAL A 51 -8.90 3.13 6.24
C VAL A 51 -8.60 2.91 7.72
N LEU A 52 -7.48 2.25 8.06
CA LEU A 52 -7.16 1.98 9.45
C LEU A 52 -6.86 3.26 10.23
N GLN A 53 -6.51 4.37 9.53
CA GLN A 53 -6.25 5.71 10.08
C GLN A 53 -5.56 5.63 11.45
N SER A 54 -4.52 4.79 11.53
CA SER A 54 -3.85 4.60 12.80
C SER A 54 -3.07 5.87 13.10
N SER A 55 -3.41 6.57 14.19
CA SER A 55 -2.84 7.86 14.61
C SER A 55 -1.32 7.84 14.91
N LYS A 56 -0.65 6.73 14.60
CA LYS A 56 0.79 6.48 14.66
C LYS A 56 1.49 6.44 13.29
N SER A 57 0.74 6.51 12.19
CA SER A 57 1.34 6.54 10.86
C SER A 57 1.86 7.95 10.54
N PRO A 58 3.12 8.11 10.07
CA PRO A 58 3.68 9.40 9.65
C PRO A 58 3.09 9.94 8.32
N TYR A 59 2.10 9.26 7.73
CA TYR A 59 1.36 9.70 6.55
C TYR A 59 0.11 10.48 6.97
N ASN A 60 -0.20 11.58 6.28
CA ASN A 60 -1.37 12.39 6.60
C ASN A 60 -2.66 11.58 6.37
N ASP A 61 -3.67 11.88 7.18
CA ASP A 61 -5.04 11.44 6.92
C ASP A 61 -5.40 11.76 5.46
N TRP A 62 -5.79 10.73 4.69
CA TRP A 62 -6.26 10.78 3.29
C TRP A 62 -5.24 10.74 2.15
N GLU A 63 -3.99 10.33 2.35
CA GLU A 63 -3.09 10.11 1.20
C GLU A 63 -3.51 8.84 0.40
N PRO A 64 -3.95 8.99 -0.87
CA PRO A 64 -4.27 7.84 -1.71
C PRO A 64 -2.99 7.11 -2.14
N PHE A 65 -2.99 5.80 -1.98
CA PHE A 65 -1.93 4.92 -2.48
C PHE A 65 -2.25 4.47 -3.89
N TYR A 66 -1.34 4.71 -4.82
CA TYR A 66 -1.43 4.24 -6.20
C TYR A 66 -0.43 3.12 -6.42
N SER A 67 -0.90 1.97 -6.88
CA SER A 67 -0.06 0.82 -7.22
C SER A 67 -0.22 0.49 -8.69
N ILE A 68 0.88 0.45 -9.44
CA ILE A 68 0.91 0.00 -10.83
C ILE A 68 1.87 -1.19 -10.90
N GLY A 69 1.35 -2.33 -11.33
CA GLY A 69 2.09 -3.58 -11.44
C GLY A 69 1.99 -4.17 -12.84
N VAL A 70 3.02 -4.93 -13.23
CA VAL A 70 3.00 -5.77 -14.43
C VAL A 70 3.21 -7.21 -14.00
N GLY A 71 2.28 -8.08 -14.35
CA GLY A 71 2.42 -9.53 -14.18
C GLY A 71 2.78 -10.18 -15.51
N VAL A 72 3.56 -11.27 -15.45
CA VAL A 72 3.75 -12.19 -16.57
C VAL A 72 3.50 -13.60 -16.04
N GLY A 73 2.55 -14.31 -16.66
CA GLY A 73 2.27 -15.72 -16.38
C GLY A 73 3.10 -16.64 -17.28
N PHE A 74 3.53 -17.78 -16.75
CA PHE A 74 4.24 -18.82 -17.49
C PHE A 74 3.27 -19.87 -18.04
#